data_AF-S4PZP0-F1
#
_entry.id   AF-S4PZP0-F1
#
_cell.length_a   1.000
_cell.length_b   1.000
_cell.length_c   1.000
_cell.angle_alpha   90.00
_cell.angle_beta   90.00
_cell.angle_gamma   90.00
#
_symmetry.space_group_name_H-M   'P 1'
#
loop_
_entity.id
_entity.type
_entity.pdbx_description
1 polymer ?
#
loop_
_entity_poly.entity_id
_entity_poly.type
_entity_poly.pdbx_seq_one_letter_code
_entity_poly.pdbx_strand_id
1 'polypeptide(L)'
;MAFKEIKKYVAVCTDNYKRAAMVNILIDSINDDEELGKLLNYYYERHVNENEDYKMSFIDNVCDKSNVFKFGENSWDAFNK
;
A
#
# COMPACT_ATOMS: atom_id res chain seq x y z
N MET A 1 -9.82 -0.38 -12.19
CA MET A 1 -11.20 -0.04 -11.76
C MET A 1 -11.46 -0.38 -10.29
N ALA A 2 -11.05 -1.56 -9.80
CA ALA A 2 -11.20 -1.96 -8.39
C ALA A 2 -10.43 -1.07 -7.39
N PHE A 3 -9.18 -0.70 -7.70
CA PHE A 3 -8.36 0.16 -6.84
C PHE A 3 -9.01 1.53 -6.55
N LYS A 4 -9.69 2.12 -7.55
CA LYS A 4 -10.37 3.42 -7.40
C LYS A 4 -11.53 3.37 -6.42
N GLU A 5 -12.30 2.28 -6.41
CA GLU A 5 -13.43 2.13 -5.51
C GLU A 5 -12.95 1.83 -4.08
N ILE A 6 -11.97 0.94 -3.92
CA ILE A 6 -11.41 0.63 -2.58
C ILE A 6 -10.74 1.87 -1.96
N LYS A 7 -10.06 2.71 -2.75
CA LYS A 7 -9.53 4.00 -2.29
C LYS A 7 -10.58 4.90 -1.63
N LYS A 8 -11.82 4.91 -2.14
CA LYS A 8 -12.90 5.71 -1.53
C LYS A 8 -13.24 5.18 -0.14
N TYR A 9 -13.33 3.86 0.01
CA TYR A 9 -13.60 3.23 1.31
C TYR A 9 -12.46 3.45 2.30
N VAL A 10 -11.21 3.29 1.87
CA VAL A 10 -10.02 3.60 2.69
C VAL A 10 -10.03 5.06 3.15
N ALA A 11 -10.35 5.99 2.25
CA ALA A 11 -10.34 7.43 2.55
C ALA A 11 -11.40 7.87 3.57
N VAL A 12 -12.56 7.21 3.63
CA VAL A 12 -13.64 7.54 4.58
C VAL A 12 -13.64 6.66 5.82
N CYS A 13 -12.75 5.67 5.92
CA CYS A 13 -12.67 4.77 7.05
C CYS A 13 -11.98 5.45 8.24
N THR A 14 -12.73 5.72 9.31
CA THR A 14 -12.20 6.33 10.54
C THR A 14 -11.48 5.33 11.45
N ASP A 15 -11.78 4.03 11.29
CA ASP A 15 -11.15 2.94 12.03
C ASP A 15 -9.80 2.60 11.40
N ASN A 16 -8.72 2.91 12.12
CA ASN A 16 -7.36 2.73 11.64
C ASN A 16 -7.03 1.26 11.34
N TYR A 17 -7.54 0.32 12.15
CA TYR A 17 -7.29 -1.11 11.95
C TYR A 17 -7.96 -1.60 10.67
N LYS A 18 -9.22 -1.23 10.46
CA LYS A 18 -9.95 -1.58 9.22
C LYS A 18 -9.33 -0.94 8.00
N ARG A 19 -8.86 0.31 8.13
CA ARG A 19 -8.18 1.02 7.05
C ARG A 19 -6.87 0.32 6.65
N ALA A 20 -6.03 -0.02 7.63
CA ALA A 20 -4.81 -0.79 7.40
C ALA A 20 -5.11 -2.15 6.76
N ALA A 21 -6.12 -2.87 7.26
CA ALA A 21 -6.53 -4.16 6.67
C ALA A 21 -6.97 -4.03 5.20
N MET A 22 -7.72 -2.98 4.85
CA MET A 22 -8.12 -2.71 3.46
C MET A 22 -6.92 -2.43 2.56
N VAL A 23 -5.94 -1.66 3.04
CA VAL A 23 -4.71 -1.39 2.30
C VAL A 23 -3.88 -2.66 2.13
N ASN A 24 -3.78 -3.51 3.15
CA ASN A 24 -3.06 -4.78 3.07
C ASN A 24 -3.70 -5.75 2.07
N ILE A 25 -5.03 -5.85 2.05
CA ILE A 25 -5.76 -6.65 1.03
C ILE A 25 -5.44 -6.15 -0.40
N LEU A 26 -5.26 -4.85 -0.58
CA LEU A 26 -4.87 -4.30 -1.87
C LEU A 26 -3.47 -4.78 -2.28
N ILE A 27 -2.49 -4.78 -1.37
CA ILE A 27 -1.15 -5.33 -1.62
C ILE A 27 -1.26 -6.79 -2.07
N ASP A 28 -2.00 -7.60 -1.32
CA ASP A 28 -2.16 -9.04 -1.58
C ASP A 28 -2.77 -9.33 -2.97
N SER A 29 -3.55 -8.40 -3.50
CA SER A 29 -4.24 -8.55 -4.78
C SER A 29 -3.41 -8.11 -6.00
N ILE A 30 -2.27 -7.45 -5.79
CA ILE A 30 -1.45 -6.89 -6.86
C ILE A 30 -0.50 -7.95 -7.40
N ASN A 31 -0.58 -8.17 -8.71
CA ASN A 31 0.29 -9.10 -9.44
C ASN A 31 1.22 -8.40 -10.43
N ASP A 32 1.21 -7.05 -10.44
CA ASP A 32 1.89 -6.21 -11.42
C ASP A 32 2.65 -5.08 -10.73
N ASP A 33 3.89 -4.83 -11.18
CA ASP A 33 4.78 -3.84 -10.57
C ASP A 33 4.28 -2.39 -10.76
N GLU A 34 3.63 -2.09 -11.89
CA GLU A 34 3.11 -0.75 -12.13
C GLU A 34 1.95 -0.42 -11.16
N GLU A 35 1.06 -1.39 -10.93
CA GLU A 35 -0.01 -1.25 -9.94
C GLU A 35 0.54 -1.21 -8.50
N LEU A 36 1.63 -1.93 -8.21
CA LEU A 36 2.32 -1.85 -6.91
C LEU A 36 2.86 -0.44 -6.66
N GLY A 37 3.58 0.14 -7.63
CA GLY A 37 4.10 1.51 -7.53
C GLY A 37 2.99 2.55 -7.32
N LYS A 38 1.81 2.36 -7.94
CA LYS A 38 0.64 3.22 -7.70
C LYS A 38 0.08 3.08 -6.27
N LEU A 39 0.14 1.88 -5.69
CA LEU A 39 -0.30 1.64 -4.31
C LEU A 39 0.70 2.23 -3.30
N LEU A 40 2.00 2.02 -3.50
CA LEU A 40 3.05 2.57 -2.65
C LEU A 40 2.98 4.11 -2.62
N ASN A 41 2.85 4.76 -3.78
CA ASN A 41 2.69 6.21 -3.82
C ASN A 41 1.40 6.67 -3.12
N TYR A 42 0.28 5.97 -3.33
CA TYR A 42 -0.97 6.29 -2.61
C TYR A 42 -0.81 6.16 -1.09
N TYR A 43 -0.13 5.11 -0.63
CA TYR A 43 0.14 4.90 0.78
C TYR A 43 0.96 6.05 1.35
N TYR A 44 2.06 6.41 0.70
CA TYR A 44 2.90 7.52 1.13
C TYR A 44 2.13 8.85 1.19
N GLU A 45 1.39 9.19 0.13
CA GLU A 45 0.64 10.46 0.08
C GLU A 45 -0.45 10.59 1.16
N ARG A 46 -1.05 9.48 1.59
CA ARG A 46 -2.24 9.49 2.45
C ARG A 46 -2.01 8.97 3.86
N HIS A 47 -1.02 8.12 4.05
CA HIS A 47 -0.82 7.32 5.24
C HIS A 47 0.60 7.43 5.83
N VAL A 48 1.51 8.22 5.23
CA VAL A 48 2.86 8.47 5.81
C VAL A 48 2.82 9.12 7.20
N ASN A 49 1.69 9.64 7.66
CA ASN A 49 1.55 10.19 9.02
C ASN A 49 0.79 9.26 9.97
N GLU A 50 0.47 8.03 9.57
CA GLU A 50 -0.12 7.05 10.47
C GLU A 50 0.86 6.61 11.56
N ASN A 51 0.30 5.99 12.62
CA ASN A 51 1.09 5.40 13.69
C ASN A 51 2.09 4.38 13.10
N GLU A 52 3.30 4.38 13.68
CA GLU A 52 4.42 3.54 13.28
C GLU A 52 4.06 2.05 13.17
N ASP A 53 3.21 1.53 14.05
CA ASP A 53 2.75 0.13 14.01
C ASP A 53 2.03 -0.20 12.69
N TYR A 54 1.21 0.72 12.18
CA TYR A 54 0.50 0.53 10.91
C TYR A 54 1.43 0.67 9.70
N LYS A 55 2.46 1.52 9.80
CA LYS A 55 3.51 1.63 8.78
C LYS A 55 4.33 0.37 8.68
N MET A 56 4.80 -0.13 9.81
CA MET A 56 5.58 -1.37 9.85
C MET A 56 4.77 -2.54 9.30
N SER A 57 3.50 -2.67 9.72
CA SER A 57 2.61 -3.70 9.19
C SER A 57 2.40 -3.59 7.67
N PHE A 58 2.31 -2.38 7.13
CA PHE A 58 2.19 -2.17 5.68
C PHE A 58 3.48 -2.60 4.96
N ILE A 59 4.65 -2.13 5.43
CA ILE A 59 5.95 -2.45 4.84
C ILE A 59 6.22 -3.95 4.88
N ASP A 60 5.97 -4.60 6.03
CA ASP A 60 6.13 -6.05 6.17
C ASP A 60 5.25 -6.79 5.15
N ASN A 61 4.01 -6.35 4.97
CA ASN A 61 3.12 -6.98 4.00
C ASN A 61 3.57 -6.75 2.54
N VAL A 62 4.12 -5.57 2.22
CA VAL A 62 4.76 -5.34 0.91
C VAL A 62 5.92 -6.33 0.72
N CYS A 63 6.84 -6.42 1.68
CA CYS A 63 8.01 -7.30 1.59
C CYS A 63 7.63 -8.79 1.49
N ASP A 64 6.60 -9.23 2.22
CA ASP A 64 6.17 -10.63 2.27
C ASP A 64 5.43 -11.07 0.99
N LYS A 65 4.65 -10.16 0.40
CA LYS A 65 3.70 -10.51 -0.67
C LYS A 65 4.20 -10.13 -2.05
N SER A 66 5.04 -9.10 -2.14
CA SER A 66 5.61 -8.65 -3.39
C SER A 66 7.02 -9.22 -3.56
N ASN A 67 7.36 -9.61 -4.79
CA ASN A 67 8.72 -10.00 -5.09
C ASN A 67 9.57 -8.73 -5.26
N VAL A 68 10.16 -8.25 -4.17
CA VAL A 68 10.99 -7.03 -4.15
C VAL A 68 12.13 -7.06 -5.17
N PHE A 69 12.61 -8.24 -5.57
CA PHE A 69 13.64 -8.37 -6.62
C PHE A 69 13.13 -8.06 -8.04
N LYS A 70 11.81 -7.93 -8.21
CA LYS A 70 11.16 -7.55 -9.47
C LYS A 70 10.72 -6.09 -9.49
N PHE A 71 10.99 -5.33 -8.43
CA PHE A 71 10.62 -3.92 -8.39
C PHE A 71 11.35 -3.16 -9.49
N GLY A 72 10.58 -2.46 -10.32
CA GLY A 72 11.10 -1.43 -11.21
C GLY A 72 11.51 -0.18 -10.43
N GLU A 73 12.15 0.76 -11.13
CA GLU A 73 12.61 2.04 -10.57
C GLU A 73 11.49 2.80 -9.85
N ASN A 74 10.28 2.84 -10.44
CA ASN A 74 9.12 3.51 -9.85
C ASN A 74 8.68 2.89 -8.50
N SER A 75 8.73 1.57 -8.36
CA SER A 75 8.36 0.87 -7.12
C SER A 75 9.42 1.08 -6.05
N TRP A 76 10.70 1.04 -6.43
CA TRP A 76 11.80 1.39 -5.52
C TRP A 76 11.75 2.83 -5.03
N ASP A 77 11.52 3.77 -5.94
CA ASP A 77 11.39 5.20 -5.59
C ASP A 77 10.20 5.46 -4.66
N ALA A 78 9.10 4.72 -4.84
CA ALA A 78 7.94 4.84 -3.96
C ALA A 78 8.17 4.17 -2.60
N PHE A 79 8.88 3.05 -2.56
CA PHE A 79 9.17 2.29 -1.34
C PHE A 79 10.20 2.98 -0.44
N ASN A 80 11.16 3.71 -1.03
CA ASN A 80 12.25 4.37 -0.30
C ASN A 80 11.89 5.78 0.24
N LYS A 81 10.65 6.23 0.06
CA LYS A 81 10.16 7.51 0.59
C LYS A 81 9.74 7.38 2.05
#